data_AF-A0A0Q5QSW5-F1
#
_entry.id   AF-A0A0Q5QSW5-F1
#
_cell.length_a   1.000
_cell.length_b   1.000
_cell.length_c   1.000
_cell.angle_alpha   90.00
_cell.angle_beta   90.00
_cell.angle_gamma   90.00
#
_symmetry.space_group_name_H-M   'P 1'
#
loop_
_entity.id
_entity.type
_entity.pdbx_description
1 polymer ?
#
loop_
_entity_poly.entity_id
_entity_poly.type
_entity_poly.pdbx_seq_one_letter_code
_entity_poly.pdbx_strand_id
1 'polypeptide(L)'
;MISAHHLGADAELRKLTGGLGTKWLKAGVEHAYTSLDLIDYNLTRNGSEPLSQLVEMANLSSMVGNLIGAGLARNSGGAYIRNAPHTYPDLVPQSGSVHGVEIKMALEKLMPKGHLPKAGLHLTFRYVMCDERGSFHGTGAKNRGTVPTIWEVRAGVLSLDDFSISNTAGDSGKTAVVRTSVLQAMKRVLYVPELLPYARRESAWGDSQL
;
A
#
# COMPACT_ATOMS: atom_id res chain seq x y z
N MET A 1 -11.60 -2.15 9.87
CA MET A 1 -11.78 -0.69 9.68
C MET A 1 -10.57 0.04 10.27
N ILE A 2 -10.06 1.10 9.63
CA ILE A 2 -8.91 1.86 10.16
C ILE A 2 -9.39 2.83 11.24
N SER A 3 -8.89 2.66 12.45
CA SER A 3 -9.19 3.52 13.61
C SER A 3 -8.18 4.67 13.73
N ALA A 4 -8.55 5.73 14.46
CA ALA A 4 -7.68 6.89 14.67
C ALA A 4 -6.35 6.52 15.34
N HIS A 5 -6.35 5.56 16.28
CA HIS A 5 -5.13 5.11 16.96
C HIS A 5 -4.18 4.30 16.07
N HIS A 6 -4.62 3.85 14.88
CA HIS A 6 -3.75 3.21 13.89
C HIS A 6 -2.94 4.24 13.10
N LEU A 7 -3.31 5.53 13.13
CA LEU A 7 -2.67 6.59 12.37
C LEU A 7 -1.62 7.30 13.24
N GLY A 8 -0.50 7.66 12.62
CA GLY A 8 0.59 8.38 13.29
C GLY A 8 1.35 9.29 12.33
N ALA A 9 2.26 10.11 12.89
CA ALA A 9 3.19 10.94 12.13
C ALA A 9 2.53 11.84 11.07
N ASP A 10 1.38 12.44 11.41
CA ASP A 10 0.61 13.31 10.50
C ASP A 10 1.43 14.53 10.04
N ALA A 11 2.14 15.16 10.97
CA ALA A 11 2.96 16.33 10.67
C ALA A 11 4.09 15.99 9.68
N GLU A 12 4.78 14.87 9.88
CA GLU A 12 5.83 14.41 8.97
C GLU A 12 5.27 13.99 7.61
N LEU A 13 4.13 13.30 7.58
CA LEU A 13 3.49 12.94 6.32
C LEU A 13 3.12 14.20 5.53
N ARG A 14 2.51 15.21 6.17
CA ARG A 14 2.20 16.50 5.54
C ARG A 14 3.45 17.20 5.05
N LYS A 15 4.54 17.18 5.82
CA LYS A 15 5.81 17.78 5.43
C LYS A 15 6.38 17.11 4.19
N LEU A 16 6.39 15.78 4.14
CA LEU A 16 6.89 15.00 3.00
C LEU A 16 6.05 15.24 1.74
N THR A 17 4.73 15.31 1.88
CA THR A 17 3.76 15.36 0.79
C THR A 17 3.24 16.78 0.50
N GLY A 18 3.83 17.81 1.10
CA GLY A 18 3.37 19.19 0.96
C GLY A 18 1.89 19.43 1.32
N GLY A 19 1.28 18.56 2.15
CA GLY A 19 -0.07 18.79 2.67
C GLY A 19 -0.98 17.56 2.80
N LEU A 20 -0.64 16.41 2.21
CA LEU A 20 -1.40 15.17 2.38
C LEU A 20 -1.17 14.63 3.81
N GLY A 21 -2.14 14.80 4.70
CA GLY A 21 -2.14 14.20 6.03
C GLY A 21 -2.84 12.82 6.11
N THR A 22 -2.74 12.20 7.28
CA THR A 22 -3.27 10.88 7.63
C THR A 22 -4.79 10.77 7.45
N LYS A 23 -5.53 11.88 7.60
CA LYS A 23 -6.97 11.95 7.27
C LYS A 23 -7.23 11.55 5.81
N TRP A 24 -6.47 12.10 4.88
CA TRP A 24 -6.64 11.82 3.45
C TRP A 24 -6.10 10.45 3.09
N LEU A 25 -5.02 10.00 3.76
CA LEU A 25 -4.53 8.63 3.66
C LEU A 25 -5.64 7.62 4.01
N LYS A 26 -6.27 7.80 5.17
CA LYS A 26 -7.39 6.98 5.61
C LYS A 26 -8.53 7.00 4.59
N ALA A 27 -8.93 8.19 4.14
CA ALA A 27 -9.99 8.33 3.13
C ALA A 27 -9.64 7.64 1.80
N GLY A 28 -8.37 7.64 1.39
CA GLY A 28 -7.89 6.93 0.21
C GLY A 28 -7.99 5.41 0.34
N VAL A 29 -7.62 4.87 1.50
CA VAL A 29 -7.76 3.43 1.79
C VAL A 29 -9.24 3.03 1.90
N GLU A 30 -10.06 3.82 2.58
CA GLU A 30 -11.50 3.57 2.70
C GLU A 30 -12.23 3.65 1.36
N HIS A 31 -11.81 4.54 0.47
CA HIS A 31 -12.28 4.57 -0.90
C HIS A 31 -11.99 3.25 -1.62
N ALA A 32 -10.76 2.72 -1.49
CA ALA A 32 -10.40 1.45 -2.09
C ALA A 32 -11.22 0.28 -1.55
N TYR A 33 -11.42 0.21 -0.23
CA TYR A 33 -12.28 -0.81 0.38
C TYR A 33 -13.72 -0.71 -0.14
N THR A 34 -14.31 0.47 -0.11
CA THR A 34 -15.68 0.68 -0.61
C THR A 34 -15.82 0.26 -2.07
N SER A 35 -14.83 0.58 -2.91
CA SER A 35 -14.83 0.17 -4.32
C SER A 35 -14.73 -1.35 -4.49
N LEU A 36 -13.87 -2.02 -3.71
CA LEU A 36 -13.73 -3.48 -3.77
C LEU A 36 -14.99 -4.18 -3.26
N ASP A 37 -15.57 -3.72 -2.15
CA ASP A 37 -16.82 -4.25 -1.60
C ASP A 37 -17.95 -4.16 -2.64
N LEU A 38 -18.04 -3.04 -3.37
CA LEU A 38 -19.02 -2.88 -4.44
C LEU A 38 -18.75 -3.82 -5.63
N ILE A 39 -17.49 -4.04 -6.00
CA ILE A 39 -17.12 -4.99 -7.06
C ILE A 39 -17.51 -6.40 -6.63
N ASP A 40 -17.10 -6.83 -5.44
CA ASP A 40 -17.36 -8.17 -4.92
C ASP A 40 -18.86 -8.40 -4.69
N TYR A 41 -19.60 -7.40 -4.22
CA TYR A 41 -21.06 -7.46 -4.13
C TYR A 41 -21.71 -7.75 -5.49
N ASN A 42 -21.27 -7.07 -6.56
CA ASN A 42 -21.82 -7.29 -7.89
C ASN A 42 -21.40 -8.65 -8.49
N LEU A 43 -20.16 -9.09 -8.25
CA LEU A 43 -19.67 -10.40 -8.69
C LEU A 43 -20.47 -11.53 -8.04
N THR A 44 -20.56 -11.51 -6.71
CA THR A 44 -21.25 -12.54 -5.91
C THR A 44 -22.75 -12.57 -6.19
N ARG A 45 -23.39 -11.41 -6.35
CA ARG A 45 -24.81 -11.32 -6.75
C ARG A 45 -25.09 -11.97 -8.10
N ASN A 46 -24.11 -11.99 -9.00
CA ASN A 46 -24.19 -12.63 -10.31
C ASN A 46 -23.66 -14.07 -10.33
N GLY A 47 -23.44 -14.67 -9.16
CA GLY A 47 -22.97 -16.06 -9.03
C GLY A 47 -21.48 -16.26 -9.36
N SER A 48 -20.69 -15.18 -9.36
CA SER A 48 -19.23 -15.23 -9.50
C SER A 48 -18.53 -15.22 -8.15
N GLU A 49 -17.27 -15.64 -8.12
CA GLU A 49 -16.42 -15.56 -6.93
C GLU A 49 -15.98 -14.11 -6.65
N PRO A 50 -15.56 -13.78 -5.42
CA PRO A 50 -14.93 -12.49 -5.11
C PRO A 50 -13.72 -12.23 -6.01
N LEU A 51 -13.43 -10.96 -6.29
CA LEU A 51 -12.38 -10.53 -7.23
C LEU A 51 -11.02 -11.16 -6.90
N SER A 52 -10.67 -11.28 -5.62
CA SER A 52 -9.40 -11.85 -5.18
C SER A 52 -9.22 -13.33 -5.52
N GLN A 53 -10.30 -14.05 -5.82
CA GLN A 53 -10.28 -15.44 -6.29
C GLN A 53 -10.24 -15.55 -7.82
N LEU A 54 -10.56 -14.46 -8.53
CA LEU A 54 -10.60 -14.42 -10.00
C LEU A 54 -9.29 -13.95 -10.63
N VAL A 55 -8.41 -13.30 -9.85
CA VAL A 55 -7.18 -12.69 -10.38
C VAL A 55 -5.94 -13.12 -9.59
N GLU A 56 -4.80 -13.12 -10.28
CA GLU A 56 -3.52 -13.33 -9.61
C GLU A 56 -3.23 -12.24 -8.56
N MET A 57 -2.52 -12.61 -7.50
CA MET A 57 -2.20 -11.68 -6.40
C MET A 57 -1.43 -10.44 -6.84
N ALA A 58 -0.59 -10.54 -7.87
CA ALA A 58 0.12 -9.40 -8.43
C ALA A 58 -0.85 -8.40 -9.09
N ASN A 59 -1.87 -8.90 -9.79
CA ASN A 59 -2.92 -8.08 -10.39
C ASN A 59 -3.80 -7.45 -9.30
N LEU A 60 -4.17 -8.22 -8.28
CA LEU A 60 -4.91 -7.69 -7.12
C LEU A 60 -4.13 -6.56 -6.44
N SER A 61 -2.83 -6.74 -6.18
CA SER A 61 -1.95 -5.69 -5.64
C SER A 61 -2.03 -4.41 -6.48
N SER A 62 -1.91 -4.52 -7.80
CA SER A 62 -2.01 -3.37 -8.71
C SER A 62 -3.37 -2.69 -8.66
N MET A 63 -4.46 -3.46 -8.64
CA MET A 63 -5.83 -2.95 -8.54
C MET A 63 -6.06 -2.19 -7.23
N VAL A 64 -5.66 -2.77 -6.08
CA VAL A 64 -5.76 -2.12 -4.77
C VAL A 64 -4.96 -0.82 -4.75
N GLY A 65 -3.70 -0.85 -5.22
CA GLY A 65 -2.86 0.35 -5.29
C GLY A 65 -3.47 1.46 -6.15
N ASN A 66 -4.06 1.09 -7.30
CA ASN A 66 -4.76 2.03 -8.17
C ASN A 66 -6.00 2.63 -7.51
N LEU A 67 -6.81 1.83 -6.81
CA LEU A 67 -7.98 2.34 -6.10
C LEU A 67 -7.56 3.28 -4.96
N ILE A 68 -6.52 2.94 -4.21
CA ILE A 68 -5.96 3.81 -3.17
C ILE A 68 -5.48 5.13 -3.78
N GLY A 69 -4.72 5.08 -4.87
CA GLY A 69 -4.27 6.30 -5.55
C GLY A 69 -5.43 7.18 -6.00
N ALA A 70 -6.49 6.59 -6.56
CA ALA A 70 -7.68 7.32 -6.97
C ALA A 70 -8.37 7.98 -5.77
N GLY A 71 -8.49 7.24 -4.67
CA GLY A 71 -9.02 7.75 -3.41
C GLY A 71 -8.18 8.89 -2.83
N LEU A 72 -6.85 8.78 -2.83
CA LEU A 72 -5.94 9.84 -2.39
C LEU A 72 -6.12 11.11 -3.23
N ALA A 73 -6.09 10.99 -4.56
CA ALA A 73 -6.28 12.13 -5.46
C ALA A 73 -7.64 12.81 -5.22
N ARG A 74 -8.72 12.03 -5.22
CA ARG A 74 -10.09 12.51 -5.00
C ARG A 74 -10.24 13.25 -3.68
N ASN A 75 -9.63 12.70 -2.63
CA ASN A 75 -9.75 13.28 -1.31
C ASN A 75 -8.76 14.41 -1.08
N SER A 76 -7.63 14.53 -1.79
CA SER A 76 -6.58 15.53 -1.51
C SER A 76 -6.96 17.01 -1.56
N GLY A 77 -8.23 17.36 -1.83
CA GLY A 77 -8.67 18.75 -1.97
C GLY A 77 -8.06 19.46 -3.18
N GLY A 78 -7.69 18.68 -4.22
CA GLY A 78 -7.00 19.17 -5.40
C GLY A 78 -5.48 19.31 -5.25
N ALA A 79 -4.88 18.94 -4.12
CA ALA A 79 -3.43 19.00 -3.95
C ALA A 79 -2.69 18.00 -4.87
N TYR A 80 -3.33 16.87 -5.18
CA TYR A 80 -2.82 15.82 -6.05
C TYR A 80 -3.87 15.36 -7.04
N ILE A 81 -3.43 15.04 -8.27
CA ILE A 81 -4.22 14.33 -9.27
C ILE A 81 -3.58 12.98 -9.58
N ARG A 82 -4.37 12.06 -10.13
CA ARG A 82 -3.82 10.85 -10.75
C ARG A 82 -3.02 11.21 -11.98
N ASN A 83 -1.86 10.60 -12.12
CA ASN A 83 -1.17 10.57 -13.39
C ASN A 83 -1.84 9.58 -14.35
N ALA A 84 -1.43 9.60 -15.62
CA ALA A 84 -1.85 8.61 -16.59
C ALA A 84 -1.46 7.19 -16.13
N PRO A 85 -2.24 6.15 -16.53
CA PRO A 85 -1.88 4.77 -16.26
C PRO A 85 -0.43 4.46 -16.66
N HIS A 86 0.26 3.65 -15.86
CA HIS A 86 1.64 3.24 -16.09
C HIS A 86 2.68 4.38 -16.15
N THR A 87 2.31 5.58 -15.69
CA THR A 87 3.19 6.76 -15.69
C THR A 87 3.71 7.05 -14.29
N TYR A 88 5.00 7.38 -14.19
CA TYR A 88 5.62 7.83 -12.95
C TYR A 88 5.52 9.35 -12.78
N PRO A 89 5.28 9.87 -11.57
CA PRO A 89 4.78 9.19 -10.37
C PRO A 89 3.27 8.94 -10.45
N ASP A 90 2.72 8.07 -9.59
CA ASP A 90 1.28 7.74 -9.58
C ASP A 90 0.37 8.95 -9.27
N LEU A 91 0.83 9.83 -8.37
CA LEU A 91 0.17 11.09 -8.02
C LEU A 91 1.04 12.28 -8.40
N VAL A 92 0.46 13.22 -9.13
CA VAL A 92 1.12 14.47 -9.55
C VAL A 92 0.63 15.62 -8.69
N PRO A 93 1.53 16.39 -8.04
CA PRO A 93 1.13 17.53 -7.22
C PRO A 93 0.64 18.65 -8.13
N GLN A 94 -0.38 19.39 -7.68
CA GLN A 94 -0.90 20.54 -8.42
C GLN A 94 -0.22 21.86 -8.04
N SER A 95 0.58 21.86 -6.99
CA SER A 95 1.49 22.97 -6.66
C SER A 95 2.94 22.57 -6.96
N GLY A 96 3.71 23.48 -7.57
CA GLY A 96 5.07 23.19 -8.04
C GLY A 96 6.12 22.96 -6.94
N SER A 97 5.75 23.12 -5.67
CA SER A 97 6.66 23.03 -4.51
C SER A 97 6.76 21.64 -3.90
N VAL A 98 6.13 20.62 -4.49
CA VAL A 98 6.01 19.29 -3.89
C VAL A 98 6.45 18.20 -4.87
N HIS A 99 6.95 17.08 -4.36
CA HIS A 99 7.22 15.90 -5.16
C HIS A 99 5.93 15.12 -5.44
N GLY A 100 5.85 14.50 -6.61
CA GLY A 100 4.83 13.50 -6.87
C GLY A 100 5.07 12.23 -6.05
N VAL A 101 4.01 11.47 -5.85
CA VAL A 101 3.99 10.30 -4.97
C VAL A 101 3.87 9.04 -5.79
N GLU A 102 4.80 8.11 -5.58
CA GLU A 102 4.70 6.73 -6.07
C GLU A 102 4.07 5.84 -5.00
N ILE A 103 3.14 4.99 -5.39
CA ILE A 103 2.49 4.01 -4.53
C ILE A 103 3.11 2.63 -4.79
N LYS A 104 3.54 1.94 -3.73
CA LYS A 104 4.01 0.56 -3.82
C LYS A 104 3.20 -0.33 -2.89
N MET A 105 2.72 -1.45 -3.42
CA MET A 105 1.97 -2.44 -2.66
C MET A 105 2.85 -3.66 -2.35
N ALA A 106 2.62 -4.30 -1.20
CA ALA A 106 3.20 -5.60 -0.90
C ALA A 106 2.28 -6.46 -0.02
N LEU A 107 2.19 -7.75 -0.36
CA LEU A 107 1.38 -8.73 0.36
C LEU A 107 2.15 -9.34 1.53
N GLU A 108 1.54 -9.38 2.70
CA GLU A 108 2.04 -10.00 3.93
C GLU A 108 3.45 -9.51 4.31
N LYS A 109 4.45 -10.40 4.23
CA LYS A 109 5.86 -10.17 4.56
C LYS A 109 6.69 -9.79 3.34
N LEU A 110 6.09 -9.73 2.15
CA LEU A 110 6.80 -9.37 0.93
C LEU A 110 7.25 -7.91 1.00
N MET A 111 8.35 -7.64 0.31
CA MET A 111 8.88 -6.29 0.20
C MET A 111 8.20 -5.54 -0.96
N PRO A 112 7.94 -4.23 -0.80
CA PRO A 112 7.42 -3.40 -1.89
C PRO A 112 8.37 -3.44 -3.09
N LYS A 113 7.83 -3.78 -4.25
CA LYS A 113 8.60 -3.96 -5.49
C LYS A 113 8.01 -3.20 -6.67
N GLY A 114 8.86 -2.89 -7.64
CA GLY A 114 8.48 -2.30 -8.94
C GLY A 114 9.33 -2.86 -10.07
N HIS A 115 8.98 -2.53 -11.32
CA HIS A 115 9.72 -3.01 -12.49
C HIS A 115 11.07 -2.28 -12.66
N LEU A 116 11.16 -1.03 -12.21
CA LEU A 116 12.39 -0.25 -12.26
C LEU A 116 12.54 0.54 -10.95
N PRO A 117 13.78 0.78 -10.49
CA PRO A 117 14.02 1.74 -9.41
C PRO A 117 13.52 3.11 -9.85
N LYS A 118 12.76 3.78 -8.98
CA LYS A 118 12.30 5.14 -9.21
C LYS A 118 12.64 5.96 -7.98
N ALA A 119 13.39 7.05 -8.15
CA ALA A 119 13.74 7.93 -7.05
C ALA A 119 12.67 8.99 -6.84
N GLY A 120 12.33 9.30 -5.59
CA GLY A 120 11.31 10.28 -5.23
C GLY A 120 10.51 9.86 -4.00
N LEU A 121 9.40 10.55 -3.76
CA LEU A 121 8.52 10.30 -2.62
C LEU A 121 7.68 9.03 -2.84
N HIS A 122 7.74 8.12 -1.88
CA HIS A 122 7.03 6.85 -1.91
C HIS A 122 6.06 6.72 -0.74
N LEU A 123 4.88 6.19 -1.03
CA LEU A 123 4.00 5.57 -0.05
C LEU A 123 4.01 4.06 -0.28
N THR A 124 4.52 3.30 0.68
CA THR A 124 4.49 1.84 0.65
C THR A 124 3.34 1.34 1.51
N PHE A 125 2.48 0.53 0.93
CA PHE A 125 1.34 -0.10 1.60
C PHE A 125 1.59 -1.59 1.71
N ARG A 126 1.53 -2.12 2.92
CA ARG A 126 1.51 -3.56 3.15
C ARG A 126 0.12 -4.01 3.54
N TYR A 127 -0.32 -5.12 2.96
CA TYR A 127 -1.66 -5.65 3.15
C TYR A 127 -1.65 -7.16 3.38
N VAL A 128 -2.67 -7.68 4.03
CA VAL A 128 -2.93 -9.12 4.23
C VAL A 128 -4.28 -9.47 3.62
N MET A 129 -4.59 -10.77 3.54
CA MET A 129 -5.91 -11.25 3.10
C MET A 129 -6.70 -11.72 4.33
N CYS A 130 -7.68 -10.94 4.75
CA CYS A 130 -8.60 -11.29 5.82
C CYS A 130 -9.80 -12.07 5.28
N ASP A 131 -10.52 -12.74 6.16
CA ASP A 131 -11.85 -13.26 5.84
C ASP A 131 -12.90 -12.13 5.73
N GLU A 132 -14.12 -12.48 5.35
CA GLU A 132 -15.26 -11.57 5.21
C GLU A 132 -15.67 -10.87 6.51
N ARG A 133 -15.22 -11.39 7.67
CA ARG A 133 -15.44 -10.79 9.00
C ARG A 133 -14.29 -9.86 9.38
N GLY A 134 -13.28 -9.69 8.53
CA GLY A 134 -12.10 -8.88 8.77
C GLY A 134 -11.06 -9.58 9.68
N SER A 135 -11.14 -10.90 9.84
CA SER A 135 -10.18 -11.66 10.66
C SER A 135 -8.98 -12.10 9.84
N PHE A 136 -7.79 -11.93 10.39
CA PHE A 136 -6.54 -12.42 9.81
C PHE A 136 -6.12 -13.75 10.45
N HIS A 137 -5.96 -14.79 9.64
CA HIS A 137 -5.67 -16.15 10.10
C HIS A 137 -4.20 -16.58 9.92
N GLY A 138 -3.35 -15.67 9.47
CA GLY A 138 -1.93 -15.92 9.22
C GLY A 138 -1.54 -15.83 7.75
N THR A 139 -0.26 -16.05 7.46
CA THR A 139 0.32 -15.85 6.12
C THR A 139 0.23 -17.09 5.23
N GLY A 140 0.30 -16.88 3.92
CA GLY A 140 0.44 -17.94 2.93
C GLY A 140 -0.90 -18.45 2.40
N ALA A 141 -0.88 -19.04 1.20
CA ALA A 141 -2.07 -19.34 0.41
C ALA A 141 -3.17 -20.10 1.16
N LYS A 142 -2.81 -21.02 2.07
CA LYS A 142 -3.77 -21.83 2.84
C LYS A 142 -4.54 -21.05 3.93
N ASN A 143 -4.02 -19.89 4.36
CA ASN A 143 -4.58 -19.10 5.45
C ASN A 143 -5.22 -17.78 4.97
N ARG A 144 -5.06 -17.45 3.68
CA ARG A 144 -5.58 -16.21 3.11
C ARG A 144 -7.09 -16.29 2.98
N GLY A 145 -7.79 -15.29 3.49
CA GLY A 145 -9.18 -15.06 3.13
C GLY A 145 -9.30 -14.36 1.76
N THR A 146 -10.43 -13.71 1.54
CA THR A 146 -10.79 -13.07 0.27
C THR A 146 -10.65 -11.54 0.29
N VAL A 147 -10.48 -10.92 1.46
CA VAL A 147 -10.57 -9.46 1.62
C VAL A 147 -9.17 -8.83 1.81
N PRO A 148 -8.66 -8.06 0.84
CA PRO A 148 -7.37 -7.37 1.00
C PRO A 148 -7.48 -6.25 2.05
N THR A 149 -6.65 -6.29 3.07
CA THR A 149 -6.68 -5.35 4.19
C THR A 149 -5.29 -4.77 4.48
N ILE A 150 -5.15 -3.46 4.38
CA ILE A 150 -3.93 -2.70 4.69
C ILE A 150 -3.63 -2.77 6.18
N TRP A 151 -2.39 -3.16 6.53
CA TRP A 151 -1.90 -3.21 7.91
C TRP A 151 -0.74 -2.25 8.19
N GLU A 152 -0.01 -1.80 7.17
CA GLU A 152 1.01 -0.77 7.35
C GLU A 152 1.05 0.17 6.15
N VAL A 153 1.23 1.47 6.43
CA VAL A 153 1.67 2.43 5.43
C VAL A 153 2.93 3.14 5.94
N ARG A 154 3.93 3.25 5.08
CA ARG A 154 5.12 4.08 5.32
C ARG A 154 5.32 5.10 4.23
N ALA A 155 5.90 6.24 4.62
CA ALA A 155 6.23 7.36 3.76
C ALA A 155 7.71 7.70 3.86
N GLY A 156 8.33 7.98 2.71
CA GLY A 156 9.75 8.34 2.66
C GLY A 156 10.21 8.69 1.26
N VAL A 157 11.33 9.41 1.17
CA VAL A 157 11.98 9.73 -0.10
C VAL A 157 13.05 8.68 -0.36
N LEU A 158 12.98 8.04 -1.53
CA LEU A 158 13.92 7.00 -1.96
C LEU A 158 14.82 7.53 -3.07
N SER A 159 16.09 7.14 -3.02
CA SER A 159 17.08 7.26 -4.09
C SER A 159 17.12 5.97 -4.92
N LEU A 160 17.89 5.95 -6.01
CA LEU A 160 18.03 4.74 -6.84
C LEU A 160 18.80 3.61 -6.10
N ASP A 161 19.70 3.97 -5.18
CA ASP A 161 20.53 3.02 -4.43
C ASP A 161 19.75 2.27 -3.32
N ASP A 162 18.57 2.81 -2.97
CA ASP A 162 17.66 2.23 -1.99
C ASP A 162 16.94 0.97 -2.49
N PHE A 163 17.17 0.61 -3.75
CA PHE A 163 16.60 -0.57 -4.38
C PHE A 163 17.63 -1.68 -4.55
N SER A 164 17.22 -2.91 -4.27
CA SER A 164 17.89 -4.13 -4.68
C SER A 164 17.35 -4.55 -6.06
N ILE A 165 18.23 -4.59 -7.06
CA ILE A 165 17.87 -5.06 -8.41
C ILE A 165 18.14 -6.57 -8.47
N SER A 166 17.08 -7.37 -8.66
CA SER A 166 17.23 -8.79 -9.02
C SER A 166 17.00 -8.94 -10.52
N ASN A 167 17.99 -9.51 -11.21
CA ASN A 167 17.89 -9.89 -12.61
C ASN A 167 17.97 -11.42 -12.70
N THR A 168 16.90 -12.10 -12.30
CA THR A 168 16.80 -13.56 -12.41
C THR A 168 16.34 -13.91 -13.81
N ALA A 169 17.08 -14.76 -14.52
CA ALA A 169 16.67 -15.24 -15.84
C ALA A 169 15.36 -16.03 -15.72
N GLY A 170 14.32 -15.58 -16.44
CA GLY A 170 12.99 -16.21 -16.45
C GLY A 170 11.92 -15.52 -15.60
N ASP A 171 12.26 -14.47 -14.84
CA ASP A 171 11.26 -13.61 -14.19
C ASP A 171 10.82 -12.48 -15.14
N SER A 172 9.59 -11.98 -14.95
CA SER A 172 8.82 -11.06 -15.81
C SER A 172 9.45 -9.69 -16.17
N GLY A 173 10.72 -9.49 -15.82
CA GLY A 173 11.50 -8.28 -16.04
C GLY A 173 12.43 -8.01 -14.86
N LYS A 174 13.31 -7.01 -15.01
CA LYS A 174 14.09 -6.49 -13.88
C LYS A 174 13.12 -6.15 -12.76
N THR A 175 13.39 -6.60 -11.54
CA THR A 175 12.59 -6.23 -10.37
C THR A 175 13.46 -5.38 -9.45
N ALA A 176 12.91 -4.24 -9.04
CA ALA A 176 13.51 -3.34 -8.06
C ALA A 176 12.74 -3.44 -6.76
N VAL A 177 13.36 -4.04 -5.76
CA VAL A 177 12.78 -4.24 -4.42
C VAL A 177 13.34 -3.19 -3.48
N VAL A 178 12.50 -2.48 -2.72
CA VAL A 178 12.98 -1.55 -1.69
C VAL A 178 13.78 -2.33 -0.64
N ARG A 179 14.98 -1.87 -0.29
CA ARG A 179 15.82 -2.52 0.73
C ARG A 179 15.13 -2.50 2.09
N THR A 180 15.32 -3.57 2.86
CA THR A 180 14.75 -3.72 4.21
C THR A 180 15.09 -2.56 5.14
N SER A 181 16.38 -2.21 5.24
CA SER A 181 16.85 -1.11 6.10
C SER A 181 16.21 0.22 5.74
N VAL A 182 16.00 0.46 4.44
CA VAL A 182 15.38 1.69 3.94
C VAL A 182 13.89 1.71 4.29
N LEU A 183 13.17 0.61 4.05
CA LEU A 183 11.76 0.51 4.41
C LEU A 183 11.52 0.72 5.91
N GLN A 184 12.41 0.18 6.75
CA GLN A 184 12.36 0.39 8.20
C GLN A 184 12.61 1.85 8.61
N ALA A 185 13.47 2.55 7.88
CA ALA A 185 13.76 3.98 8.10
C ALA A 185 12.64 4.90 7.60
N MET A 186 11.79 4.46 6.65
CA MET A 186 10.61 5.22 6.22
C MET A 186 9.64 5.42 7.40
N LYS A 187 9.04 6.61 7.46
CA LYS A 187 8.11 6.99 8.52
C LYS A 187 6.84 6.15 8.44
N ARG A 188 6.51 5.40 9.48
CA ARG A 188 5.26 4.65 9.60
C ARG A 188 4.12 5.61 9.95
N VAL A 189 3.13 5.71 9.06
CA VAL A 189 2.01 6.67 9.15
C VAL A 189 0.66 5.98 9.36
N LEU A 190 0.61 4.67 9.12
CA LEU A 190 -0.50 3.79 9.46
C LEU A 190 0.06 2.45 9.94
N TYR A 191 -0.47 1.92 11.03
CA TYR A 191 -0.13 0.60 11.56
C TYR A 191 -1.33 -0.04 12.25
N VAL A 192 -1.68 -1.26 11.84
CA VAL A 192 -2.75 -2.07 12.42
C VAL A 192 -2.12 -3.34 13.01
N PRO A 193 -1.77 -3.34 14.31
CA PRO A 193 -1.00 -4.42 14.93
C PRO A 193 -1.72 -5.77 14.90
N GLU A 194 -3.06 -5.77 14.91
CA GLU A 194 -3.89 -6.98 14.87
C GLU A 194 -3.71 -7.77 13.56
N LEU A 195 -3.23 -7.10 12.51
CA LEU A 195 -3.01 -7.67 11.18
C LEU A 195 -1.53 -7.96 10.90
N LEU A 196 -0.64 -7.81 11.89
CA LEU A 196 0.79 -8.00 11.73
C LEU A 196 1.09 -9.45 11.29
N PRO A 197 1.68 -9.68 10.11
CA PRO A 197 1.92 -11.03 9.60
C PRO A 197 3.15 -11.71 10.22
N TYR A 198 3.93 -10.99 11.03
CA TYR A 198 5.10 -11.52 11.73
C TYR A 198 4.68 -12.20 13.02
N ALA A 199 5.35 -13.29 13.41
CA ALA A 199 5.15 -13.86 14.73
C ALA A 199 5.39 -12.76 15.77
N ARG A 200 4.52 -12.62 16.78
CA ARG A 200 4.70 -11.70 17.91
C ARG A 200 6.06 -11.98 18.56
N ARG A 201 7.09 -11.29 18.09
CA ARG A 201 8.48 -11.36 18.55
C ARG A 201 8.96 -9.93 18.65
N GLU A 202 9.57 -9.60 19.77
CA GLU A 202 10.37 -8.38 19.96
C GLU A 202 11.43 -8.35 18.85
N SER A 203 11.20 -7.51 17.84
CA SER A 203 12.09 -7.33 16.71
C SER A 203 11.81 -5.96 16.10
N ALA A 204 12.66 -5.50 15.18
CA ALA A 204 12.47 -4.25 14.44
C ALA A 204 11.15 -4.17 13.62
N TRP A 205 10.36 -5.25 13.60
CA TRP A 205 9.04 -5.35 12.96
C TRP A 205 7.90 -5.60 13.95
N GLY A 206 8.19 -5.75 15.25
CA GLY A 206 7.21 -6.00 16.32
C GLY A 206 6.71 -4.72 17.00
N ASP A 207 5.79 -4.89 17.95
CA ASP A 207 5.10 -3.81 18.67
C ASP A 207 6.01 -2.96 19.57
N SER A 208 7.28 -3.33 19.74
CA SER A 208 8.26 -2.66 20.61
C SER A 208 8.93 -1.43 19.96
N GLN A 209 8.19 -0.65 19.19
CA GLN A 209 8.55 0.72 18.79
C GLN A 209 7.27 1.56 18.69
N LEU A 210 6.70 1.89 19.86
CA LEU A 210 5.88 3.07 20.10
C LEU A 210 6.74 4.08 20.86
#